data_AF-A0A4Y1MRT5-F1
#
_entry.id   AF-A0A4Y1MRT5-F1
#
_cell.length_a   1.000
_cell.length_b   1.000
_cell.length_c   1.000
_cell.angle_alpha   90.00
_cell.angle_beta   90.00
_cell.angle_gamma   90.00
#
_symmetry.space_group_name_H-M   'P 1'
#
loop_
_entity.id
_entity.type
_entity.pdbx_description
1 polymer ?
#
loop_
_entity_poly.entity_id
_entity_poly.type
_entity_poly.pdbx_seq_one_letter_code
_entity_poly.pdbx_strand_id
1 'polypeptide(L)'
;MPRPRHPQSERVLDLRAADKTYDEISAVTGVSYHSVDSIIKRARYNGDPRAACITPAQRARRTGGNIVHITSEHRAKAIEGVRAFWAAKNGISPEQREDYRLLRRKRFSRDEALAILNSHQIPAAGVAAANPETLS
;
A
#
# COMPACT_ATOMS: atom_id res chain seq x y z
N MET A 1 18.68 40.16 -0.26
CA MET A 1 17.26 40.54 -0.29
C MET A 1 16.54 39.67 -1.31
N PRO A 2 15.54 38.84 -0.93
CA PRO A 2 14.75 38.09 -1.91
C PRO A 2 13.95 39.06 -2.79
N ARG A 3 13.89 38.81 -4.10
CA ARG A 3 13.08 39.61 -5.03
C ARG A 3 11.59 39.50 -4.64
N PRO A 4 10.81 40.60 -4.77
CA PRO A 4 9.36 40.55 -4.57
C PRO A 4 8.74 39.48 -5.48
N ARG A 5 7.84 38.66 -4.94
CA ARG A 5 7.15 37.63 -5.72
C ARG A 5 6.08 38.27 -6.60
N HIS A 6 5.82 37.65 -7.75
CA HIS A 6 4.76 38.09 -8.65
C HIS A 6 3.39 37.93 -7.96
N PRO A 7 2.45 38.89 -8.12
CA PRO A 7 1.16 38.86 -7.43
C PRO A 7 0.33 37.59 -7.71
N GLN A 8 0.47 36.99 -8.90
CA GLN A 8 -0.18 35.70 -9.17
C GLN A 8 0.40 34.55 -8.34
N SER A 9 1.70 34.57 -8.06
CA SER A 9 2.34 33.54 -7.23
C SER A 9 1.87 33.62 -5.78
N GLU A 10 1.66 34.83 -5.24
CA GLU A 10 1.07 35.01 -3.91
C GLU A 10 -0.36 34.46 -3.87
N ARG A 11 -1.20 34.81 -4.85
CA ARG A 11 -2.57 34.29 -4.93
C ARG A 11 -2.64 32.77 -5.02
N VAL A 12 -1.73 32.13 -5.77
CA VAL A 12 -1.61 30.66 -5.83
C VAL A 12 -1.29 30.07 -4.45
N LEU A 13 -0.39 30.70 -3.69
CA LEU A 13 0.01 30.24 -2.37
C LEU A 13 -1.08 30.46 -1.32
N ASP A 14 -1.84 31.56 -1.39
CA ASP A 14 -2.95 31.82 -0.48
C ASP A 14 -4.09 30.81 -0.71
N LEU A 15 -4.41 30.52 -1.97
CA LEU A 15 -5.36 29.45 -2.31
C LEU A 15 -4.85 28.08 -1.87
N ARG A 16 -3.53 27.85 -1.96
CA ARG A 16 -2.93 26.62 -1.47
C ARG A 16 -3.04 26.49 0.06
N ALA A 17 -2.81 27.58 0.79
CA ALA A 17 -2.98 27.63 2.25
C ALA A 17 -4.45 27.47 2.67
N ALA A 18 -5.39 27.90 1.83
CA ALA A 18 -6.82 27.64 1.97
C ALA A 18 -7.23 26.22 1.54
N ASP A 19 -6.28 25.29 1.53
CA ASP A 19 -6.47 23.90 1.15
C ASP A 19 -7.10 23.72 -0.25
N LYS A 20 -6.81 24.54 -1.26
CA LYS A 20 -7.30 24.27 -2.64
C LYS A 20 -6.44 23.22 -3.38
N THR A 21 -7.07 22.43 -4.26
CA THR A 21 -6.35 21.49 -5.14
C THR A 21 -5.63 22.25 -6.25
N TYR A 22 -4.70 21.60 -6.93
CA TYR A 22 -3.99 22.24 -8.04
C TYR A 22 -4.95 22.58 -9.20
N ASP A 23 -5.95 21.73 -9.45
CA ASP A 23 -6.98 21.97 -10.45
C ASP A 23 -7.90 23.14 -10.09
N GLU A 24 -8.35 23.20 -8.82
CA GLU A 24 -9.15 24.33 -8.32
C GLU A 24 -8.36 25.64 -8.40
N ILE A 25 -7.08 25.62 -8.03
CA ILE A 25 -6.20 26.79 -8.13
C ILE A 25 -6.05 27.19 -9.59
N SER A 26 -5.82 26.24 -10.50
CA SER A 26 -5.70 26.50 -11.94
C SER A 26 -6.98 27.13 -12.48
N ALA A 27 -8.14 26.59 -12.14
CA ALA A 27 -9.44 27.10 -12.57
C ALA A 27 -9.73 28.53 -12.06
N VAL A 28 -9.40 28.82 -10.80
CA VAL A 28 -9.65 30.13 -10.18
C VAL A 28 -8.66 31.21 -10.64
N THR A 29 -7.41 30.83 -10.89
CA THR A 29 -6.35 31.79 -11.22
C THR A 29 -6.10 31.94 -12.72
N GLY A 30 -6.59 31.01 -13.55
CA GLY A 30 -6.26 30.93 -14.97
C GLY A 30 -4.81 30.54 -15.25
N VAL A 31 -4.03 30.21 -14.21
CA VAL A 31 -2.64 29.77 -14.31
C VAL A 31 -2.62 28.29 -14.68
N SER A 32 -1.70 27.89 -15.57
CA SER A 32 -1.58 26.50 -15.97
C SER A 32 -1.25 25.59 -14.78
N TYR A 33 -1.71 24.34 -14.81
CA TYR A 33 -1.39 23.34 -13.78
C TYR A 33 0.12 23.21 -13.54
N HIS A 34 0.93 23.21 -14.62
CA HIS A 34 2.39 23.12 -14.53
C HIS A 34 3.01 24.33 -13.82
N SER A 35 2.47 25.51 -14.05
CA SER A 35 2.91 26.73 -13.38
C SER A 35 2.52 26.72 -11.90
N VAL A 36 1.31 26.26 -11.56
CA VAL A 36 0.87 26.06 -10.16
C VAL A 36 1.82 25.10 -9.42
N ASP A 37 2.12 23.94 -10.01
CA ASP A 37 3.06 22.96 -9.43
C ASP A 37 4.46 23.56 -9.23
N SER A 38 4.97 24.28 -10.22
CA SER A 38 6.29 24.93 -10.15
C SER A 38 6.36 26.00 -9.06
N ILE A 39 5.32 26.83 -8.91
CA ILE A 39 5.24 27.86 -7.87
C ILE A 39 5.23 27.21 -6.48
N ILE A 40 4.41 26.18 -6.27
CA ILE A 40 4.29 25.49 -4.99
C ILE A 40 5.60 24.76 -4.64
N LYS A 41 6.24 24.08 -5.60
CA LYS A 41 7.55 23.42 -5.39
C LYS A 41 8.62 24.41 -5.00
N ARG A 42 8.73 25.55 -5.69
CA ARG A 42 9.68 26.60 -5.35
C ARG A 42 9.41 27.18 -3.96
N ALA A 43 8.13 27.38 -3.61
CA ALA A 43 7.75 27.87 -2.28
C ALA A 43 8.08 26.86 -1.18
N ARG A 44 7.89 25.56 -1.40
CA ARG A 44 8.34 24.50 -0.47
C ARG A 44 9.85 24.50 -0.28
N TYR A 45 10.60 24.59 -1.38
CA TYR A 45 12.06 24.66 -1.33
C TYR A 45 12.54 25.85 -0.49
N ASN A 46 11.84 26.98 -0.57
CA ASN A 46 12.11 28.17 0.21
C ASN A 46 11.55 28.14 1.65
N GLY A 47 10.94 27.02 2.08
CA GLY A 47 10.38 26.87 3.42
C GLY A 47 9.10 27.68 3.67
N ASP A 48 8.35 28.06 2.64
CA ASP A 48 7.09 28.81 2.80
C ASP A 48 6.01 27.88 3.40
N PRO A 49 5.46 28.21 4.58
CA PRO A 49 4.47 27.36 5.25
C PRO A 49 3.18 27.21 4.45
N ARG A 50 2.83 28.19 3.60
CA ARG A 50 1.64 28.13 2.73
C ARG A 50 1.73 27.03 1.67
N ALA A 51 2.95 26.59 1.34
CA ALA A 51 3.18 25.58 0.34
C ALA A 51 3.16 24.15 0.90
N ALA A 52 2.82 23.96 2.18
CA ALA A 52 2.86 22.66 2.84
C ALA A 52 2.12 21.55 2.08
N CYS A 53 2.60 20.32 2.27
CA CYS A 53 1.92 19.14 1.78
C CYS A 53 0.55 19.02 2.45
N ILE A 54 -0.49 18.77 1.65
CA ILE A 54 -1.80 18.39 2.19
C ILE A 54 -1.59 17.11 2.98
N THR A 55 -1.99 17.12 4.26
CA THR A 55 -1.90 15.95 5.12
C THR A 55 -2.77 14.81 4.57
N PRO A 56 -2.43 13.54 4.85
CA PRO A 56 -3.28 12.41 4.49
C PRO A 56 -4.73 12.56 4.97
N ALA A 57 -4.94 13.20 6.13
CA ALA A 57 -6.27 13.51 6.67
C ALA A 57 -7.05 14.53 5.82
N GLN A 58 -6.41 15.61 5.36
CA GLN A 58 -7.02 16.56 4.44
C GLN A 58 -7.31 15.94 3.07
N ARG A 59 -6.44 15.03 2.60
CA ARG A 59 -6.69 14.25 1.38
C ARG A 59 -7.93 13.35 1.57
N ALA A 60 -8.02 12.62 2.67
CA ALA A 60 -9.15 11.73 2.98
C ALA A 60 -10.50 12.44 3.09
N ARG A 61 -10.54 13.66 3.62
CA ARG A 61 -11.75 14.50 3.66
C ARG A 61 -12.23 14.93 2.27
N ARG A 62 -11.32 15.08 1.31
CA ARG A 62 -11.61 15.60 -0.05
C ARG A 62 -11.98 14.53 -1.05
N THR A 63 -11.42 13.32 -0.94
CA THR A 63 -11.85 12.19 -1.78
C THR A 63 -13.22 11.66 -1.37
N GLY A 64 -13.91 12.31 -0.42
CA GLY A 64 -15.14 11.83 0.19
C GLY A 64 -14.89 10.42 0.68
N GLY A 65 -14.09 10.26 1.74
CA GLY A 65 -13.64 8.98 2.24
C GLY A 65 -14.72 7.89 2.19
N ASN A 66 -14.78 7.19 1.05
CA ASN A 66 -14.98 5.76 1.01
C ASN A 66 -13.73 5.17 1.67
N ILE A 67 -13.63 5.36 2.99
CA ILE A 67 -13.27 4.25 3.83
C ILE A 67 -14.40 3.27 3.53
N VAL A 68 -14.21 2.45 2.48
CA VAL A 68 -15.08 1.32 2.25
C VAL A 68 -14.97 0.58 3.56
N HIS A 69 -16.01 0.66 4.39
CA HIS A 69 -16.20 -0.27 5.48
C HIS A 69 -16.36 -1.60 4.78
N ILE A 70 -15.22 -2.23 4.50
CA ILE A 70 -15.19 -3.60 4.02
C ILE A 70 -15.82 -4.35 5.16
N THR A 71 -17.05 -4.81 4.94
CA THR A 71 -17.75 -5.65 5.90
C THR A 71 -16.84 -6.81 6.25
N SER A 72 -16.94 -7.32 7.48
CA SER A 72 -16.18 -8.51 7.91
C SER A 72 -16.25 -9.64 6.87
N GLU A 73 -17.39 -9.78 6.19
CA GLU A 73 -17.61 -10.73 5.10
C GLU A 73 -16.81 -10.45 3.83
N HIS A 74 -16.77 -9.21 3.34
CA HIS A 74 -15.95 -8.86 2.17
C HIS A 74 -14.45 -9.00 2.47
N ARG A 75 -14.05 -8.72 3.72
CA ARG A 75 -12.69 -8.96 4.19
C ARG A 75 -12.38 -10.45 4.26
N ALA A 76 -13.33 -11.26 4.74
CA ALA A 76 -13.19 -12.72 4.78
C ALA A 76 -13.04 -13.31 3.37
N LYS A 77 -13.88 -12.90 2.41
CA LYS A 77 -13.79 -13.32 1.00
C LYS A 77 -12.46 -12.91 0.34
N ALA A 78 -11.97 -11.70 0.64
CA ALA A 78 -10.67 -11.26 0.15
C ALA A 78 -9.52 -12.08 0.76
N ILE A 79 -9.57 -12.38 2.06
CA ILE A 79 -8.58 -13.23 2.73
C ILE A 79 -8.59 -14.64 2.12
N GLU A 80 -9.78 -15.19 1.86
CA GLU A 80 -9.97 -16.50 1.25
C GLU A 80 -9.43 -16.55 -0.19
N GLY A 81 -9.74 -15.54 -1.02
CA GLY A 81 -9.20 -15.44 -2.39
C GLY A 81 -7.67 -15.34 -2.42
N VAL A 82 -7.08 -14.60 -1.48
CA VAL A 82 -5.62 -14.54 -1.35
C VAL A 82 -5.04 -15.88 -0.87
N ARG A 83 -5.72 -16.61 0.03
CA ARG A 83 -5.28 -17.96 0.44
C ARG A 83 -5.32 -18.95 -0.74
N ALA A 84 -6.42 -18.96 -1.50
CA ALA A 84 -6.58 -19.81 -2.68
C ALA A 84 -5.53 -19.50 -3.75
N PHE A 85 -5.24 -18.22 -4.00
CA PHE A 85 -4.20 -17.82 -4.95
C PHE A 85 -2.80 -18.30 -4.56
N TRP A 86 -2.44 -18.21 -3.28
CA TRP A 86 -1.12 -18.65 -2.80
C TRP A 86 -0.97 -20.18 -2.85
N ALA A 87 -2.03 -20.91 -2.53
CA ALA A 87 -2.06 -22.37 -2.67
C ALA A 87 -1.95 -22.78 -4.15
N ALA A 88 -2.75 -22.17 -5.04
CA ALA A 88 -2.76 -22.53 -6.47
C ALA A 88 -1.49 -22.13 -7.22
N LYS A 89 -0.91 -20.97 -6.91
CA LYS A 89 0.23 -20.42 -7.68
C LYS A 89 1.59 -20.84 -7.14
N ASN A 90 1.71 -21.09 -5.83
CA ASN A 90 3.00 -21.36 -5.19
C ASN A 90 3.02 -22.69 -4.41
N GLY A 91 1.93 -23.44 -4.35
CA GLY A 91 1.85 -24.69 -3.57
C GLY A 91 1.98 -24.49 -2.06
N ILE A 92 1.85 -23.24 -1.57
CA ILE A 92 2.04 -22.91 -0.16
C ILE A 92 0.69 -22.95 0.55
N SER A 93 0.58 -23.79 1.59
CA SER A 93 -0.60 -23.84 2.44
C SER A 93 -0.74 -22.56 3.30
N PRO A 94 -1.94 -22.24 3.83
CA PRO A 94 -2.13 -21.08 4.69
C PRO A 94 -1.20 -21.07 5.92
N GLU A 95 -0.81 -22.25 6.42
CA GLU A 95 0.05 -22.44 7.59
C GLU A 95 1.52 -22.15 7.25
N GLN A 96 1.98 -22.60 6.08
CA GLN A 96 3.35 -22.36 5.58
C GLN A 96 3.61 -20.90 5.19
N ARG A 97 2.58 -20.06 5.16
CA ARG A 97 2.68 -18.66 4.74
C ARG A 97 3.44 -17.81 5.75
N GLU A 98 3.33 -18.11 7.04
CA GLU A 98 4.06 -17.40 8.08
C GLU A 98 5.54 -17.79 8.07
N ASP A 99 5.82 -19.08 7.88
CA ASP A 99 7.19 -19.59 7.69
C ASP A 99 7.84 -18.99 6.43
N TYR A 100 7.09 -18.88 5.32
CA TYR A 100 7.54 -18.17 4.12
C TYR A 100 7.91 -16.71 4.39
N ARG A 101 7.09 -15.99 5.18
CA ARG A 101 7.37 -14.59 5.56
C ARG A 101 8.64 -14.48 6.40
N LEU A 102 8.84 -15.41 7.34
CA LEU A 102 10.03 -15.45 8.20
C LEU A 102 11.30 -15.73 7.39
N LEU A 103 11.24 -16.66 6.43
CA LEU A 103 12.35 -16.94 5.51
C LEU A 103 12.69 -15.72 4.63
N ARG A 104 11.68 -15.05 4.07
CA ARG A 104 11.88 -13.80 3.30
C ARG A 104 12.49 -12.68 4.14
N ARG A 105 12.12 -12.58 5.43
CA ARG A 105 12.71 -11.60 6.37
C ARG A 105 14.18 -11.92 6.69
N LYS A 106 14.53 -13.21 6.72
CA LYS A 106 15.92 -13.69 6.87
C LYS A 106 16.75 -13.61 5.57
N ARG A 107 16.27 -12.86 4.56
CA ARG A 107 16.93 -12.59 3.26
C ARG A 107 17.10 -13.81 2.35
N PHE A 108 16.37 -14.90 2.59
CA PHE A 108 16.30 -15.98 1.61
C PHE A 108 15.61 -15.48 0.33
N SER A 109 16.14 -15.89 -0.81
CA SER A 109 15.49 -15.66 -2.09
C SER A 109 14.14 -16.39 -2.14
N ARG A 110 13.28 -16.01 -3.09
CA ARG A 110 11.96 -16.62 -3.21
C ARG A 110 12.07 -18.13 -3.43
N ASP A 111 12.99 -18.55 -4.28
CA ASP A 111 13.11 -19.94 -4.70
C ASP A 111 13.72 -20.80 -3.59
N GLU A 112 14.70 -20.26 -2.84
CA GLU A 112 15.24 -20.92 -1.63
C GLU A 112 14.16 -21.10 -0.55
N ALA A 113 13.35 -20.07 -0.30
CA ALA A 113 12.30 -20.15 0.70
C ALA A 113 11.24 -21.19 0.32
N LEU A 114 10.87 -21.29 -0.97
CA LEU A 114 9.95 -22.31 -1.46
C LEU A 114 10.55 -23.73 -1.38
N ALA A 115 11.83 -23.88 -1.73
CA ALA A 115 12.52 -25.16 -1.62
C ALA A 115 12.59 -25.66 -0.17
N ILE A 116 12.88 -24.78 0.79
CA ILE A 116 12.90 -25.11 2.23
C ILE A 116 11.51 -25.58 2.70
N LEU A 117 10.46 -24.85 2.34
CA LEU A 117 9.09 -25.20 2.73
C LEU A 117 8.61 -26.53 2.12
N ASN A 118 9.02 -26.82 0.88
CA ASN A 118 8.70 -28.07 0.21
C ASN A 118 9.56 -29.24 0.72
N SER A 119 10.78 -28.98 1.19
CA SER A 119 11.67 -30.01 1.75
C SER A 119 11.23 -30.54 3.13
N HIS A 120 10.38 -29.78 3.85
CA HIS A 120 9.75 -30.23 5.09
C HIS A 120 8.43 -31.00 4.89
N GLN A 121 8.02 -31.27 3.65
CA GLN A 121 7.04 -32.33 3.39
C GLN A 121 7.73 -33.68 3.65
N ILE A 122 7.64 -34.16 4.89
CA ILE A 122 7.84 -35.59 5.18
C ILE A 122 6.85 -36.33 4.26
N PRO A 123 7.31 -37.24 3.37
CA PRO A 123 6.37 -38.02 2.58
C PRO A 123 5.45 -38.78 3.54
N ALA A 124 4.16 -38.49 3.47
CA ALA A 124 3.11 -39.25 4.14
C ALA A 124 2.91 -40.63 3.46
N ALA A 125 4.01 -41.35 3.24
CA ALA A 125 4.07 -42.70 2.71
C ALA A 125 4.92 -43.54 3.67
N GLY A 126 4.35 -43.85 4.85
CA GLY A 126 5.07 -44.63 5.84
C GLY A 126 4.37 -44.95 7.16
N VAL A 127 3.11 -44.57 7.38
CA VAL A 127 2.38 -44.95 8.60
C VAL A 127 0.90 -45.25 8.30
N ALA A 128 0.63 -46.31 7.53
CA ALA A 128 -0.66 -46.99 7.52
C ALA A 128 -0.53 -48.35 6.82
N ALA A 129 -0.24 -49.41 7.59
CA ALA A 129 -0.80 -50.76 7.42
C ALA A 129 0.05 -51.80 8.19
N ALA A 130 -0.18 -51.91 9.49
CA ALA A 130 -0.06 -53.17 10.23
C ALA A 130 -0.89 -53.04 11.51
N ASN A 131 -2.22 -53.17 11.35
CA ASN A 131 -3.11 -53.40 12.48
C ASN A 131 -2.80 -54.77 13.08
N PRO A 132 -2.49 -54.89 14.38
CA PRO A 132 -2.54 -56.15 15.09
C PRO A 132 -3.96 -56.34 15.66
N GLU A 133 -4.94 -56.61 14.79
CA GLU A 133 -6.20 -57.19 15.25
C GLU A 133 -6.00 -58.70 15.42
N THR A 134 -5.83 -59.07 16.69
CA THR A 134 -6.53 -60.18 17.33
C THR A 134 -6.48 -61.54 16.62
N LEU A 135 -5.46 -62.30 17.05
CA LEU A 135 -5.47 -63.75 17.24
C LEU A 135 -6.87 -64.32 17.52
N SER A 136 -7.27 -65.32 16.72
CA SER A 136 -8.10 -66.45 17.14
C SER A 136 -7.32 -67.72 16.91
#